data_AF-A0A363N0F3-F1
#
_entry.id   AF-A0A363N0F3-F1
#
_cell.length_a   1.000
_cell.length_b   1.000
_cell.length_c   1.000
_cell.angle_alpha   90.00
_cell.angle_beta   90.00
_cell.angle_gamma   90.00
#
_symmetry.space_group_name_H-M   'P 1'
#
loop_
_entity.id
_entity.type
_entity.pdbx_description
1 polymer ?
#
loop_
_entity_poly.entity_id
_entity_poly.type
_entity_poly.pdbx_seq_one_letter_code
_entity_poly.pdbx_strand_id
1 'polypeptide(L)' 'MGVYTIYEIFIFNPKTKQFDSLNFPSNFSPKCDMFCDVKIDKIKKTLTSSCRGGARNHTDVWKYDKNKKLILSKTQSY' A
#
# COMPACT_ATOMS: atom_id res chain seq x y z
N MET A 1 -22.02 -3.77 1.82
CA MET A 1 -20.70 -3.55 1.20
C MET A 1 -19.77 -3.08 2.31
N GLY A 2 -18.61 -3.72 2.49
CA GLY A 2 -17.68 -3.30 3.55
C GLY A 2 -17.16 -1.90 3.23
N VAL A 3 -17.33 -0.96 4.15
CA VAL A 3 -16.87 0.42 3.98
C VAL A 3 -15.36 0.42 4.27
N TYR A 4 -14.55 0.50 3.23
CA TYR A 4 -13.11 0.74 3.34
C TYR A 4 -12.80 2.15 2.84
N THR A 5 -11.77 2.77 3.39
CA THR A 5 -11.33 4.11 2.98
C THR A 5 -10.18 3.98 2.00
N ILE A 6 -10.30 4.67 0.86
CA ILE A 6 -9.24 4.76 -0.14
C ILE A 6 -8.38 5.96 0.20
N TYR A 7 -7.06 5.79 0.17
CA TYR A 7 -6.10 6.84 0.47
C TYR A 7 -5.26 7.18 -0.75
N GLU A 8 -5.14 8.48 -1.03
CA GLU A 8 -4.03 9.00 -1.82
C GLU A 8 -2.86 9.28 -0.88
N ILE A 9 -1.71 8.68 -1.17
CA ILE A 9 -0.53 8.77 -0.31
C ILE A 9 0.48 9.67 -0.99
N PHE A 10 0.98 10.65 -0.23
CA PHE A 10 2.03 11.54 -0.68
C PHE A 10 3.28 11.34 0.20
N ILE A 11 4.43 11.18 -0.43
CA ILE A 11 5.72 10.97 0.24
C ILE A 11 6.49 12.29 0.21
N PHE A 12 6.86 12.77 1.39
CA PHE A 12 7.69 13.95 1.50
C PHE A 12 9.12 13.68 1.01
N ASN A 13 9.58 14.51 0.08
CA ASN A 13 10.94 14.49 -0.44
C ASN A 13 11.77 15.60 0.22
N PRO A 14 12.72 15.27 1.11
CA PRO A 14 13.48 16.28 1.84
C PRO A 14 14.44 17.08 0.96
N LYS A 15 14.81 16.58 -0.24
CA LYS A 15 15.72 17.29 -1.15
C LYS A 15 15.00 18.42 -1.88
N THR A 16 13.80 18.17 -2.36
CA THR A 16 12.99 19.14 -3.10
C THR A 16 12.05 19.94 -2.19
N LYS A 17 11.86 19.48 -0.94
CA LYS A 17 10.88 19.99 0.04
C LYS A 17 9.44 19.93 -0.48
N GLN A 18 9.16 18.96 -1.35
CA GLN A 18 7.85 18.77 -1.97
C GLN A 18 7.28 17.39 -1.62
N PHE A 19 5.98 17.22 -1.86
CA PHE A 19 5.28 15.95 -1.69
C PHE A 19 5.11 15.29 -3.04
N ASP A 20 5.71 14.11 -3.20
CA ASP A 20 5.59 13.29 -4.40
C ASP A 20 4.43 12.30 -4.22
N SER A 21 3.52 12.21 -5.19
CA SER A 21 2.43 11.23 -5.13
C SER A 21 2.98 9.80 -5.24
N LEU A 22 2.55 8.92 -4.33
CA LEU A 22 2.88 7.51 -4.36
C LEU A 22 1.90 6.80 -5.28
N ASN A 23 2.33 6.59 -6.52
CA ASN A 23 1.55 5.82 -7.48
C ASN A 23 1.45 4.35 -7.05
N PHE A 24 0.25 3.80 -7.20
CA PHE A 24 0.02 2.38 -6.97
C PHE A 24 0.84 1.54 -7.96
N PRO A 25 1.66 0.58 -7.51
CA PRO A 25 2.54 -0.17 -8.40
C PRO A 25 1.75 -1.07 -9.38
N SER A 26 1.82 -0.78 -10.68
CA SER A 26 1.15 -1.56 -11.74
C SER A 26 1.85 -2.87 -12.11
N ASN A 27 3.11 -3.05 -11.70
CA ASN A 27 3.94 -4.20 -12.09
C ASN A 27 3.75 -5.42 -11.18
N PHE A 28 2.84 -5.33 -10.21
CA PHE A 28 2.55 -6.40 -9.26
C PHE A 28 1.09 -6.84 -9.44
N SER A 29 0.77 -8.01 -8.91
CA SER A 29 -0.60 -8.55 -8.86
C SER A 29 -1.14 -8.57 -7.42
N PRO A 30 -1.31 -7.40 -6.77
CA PRO A 30 -1.96 -7.32 -5.45
C PRO A 30 -3.42 -7.75 -5.54
N LYS A 31 -4.03 -8.05 -4.38
CA LYS A 31 -5.47 -8.34 -4.33
C LYS A 31 -6.32 -7.08 -4.23
N CYS A 32 -5.74 -6.00 -3.71
CA CYS A 32 -6.35 -4.69 -3.69
C CYS A 32 -5.98 -3.92 -4.95
N ASP A 33 -6.97 -3.28 -5.56
CA ASP A 33 -6.77 -2.45 -6.76
C ASP A 33 -6.15 -1.08 -6.43
N MET A 34 -6.11 -0.73 -5.14
CA MET A 34 -5.64 0.56 -4.64
C MET A 34 -5.23 0.49 -3.16
N PHE A 35 -4.80 1.62 -2.62
CA PHE A 35 -4.44 1.78 -1.21
C PHE A 35 -5.69 1.95 -0.33
N CYS A 36 -6.24 0.82 0.14
CA CYS A 36 -7.41 0.76 1.00
C CYS A 36 -7.01 0.50 2.46
N ASP A 37 -7.69 1.15 3.42
CA ASP A 37 -7.51 0.96 4.87
C ASP A 37 -6.04 0.85 5.30
N VAL A 38 -5.26 1.83 4.87
CA VAL A 38 -3.80 1.76 4.94
C VAL A 38 -3.30 1.82 6.38
N LYS A 39 -2.36 0.93 6.73
CA LYS A 39 -1.64 0.97 8.00
C LYS A 39 -0.14 0.92 7.78
N ILE A 40 0.61 1.64 8.62
CA ILE A 40 2.06 1.71 8.57
C ILE A 40 2.62 1.01 9.80
N ASP A 41 3.43 -0.01 9.58
CA ASP A 41 4.26 -0.63 10.62
C ASP A 41 5.65 0.01 10.58
N LYS A 42 5.94 0.88 11.55
CA LYS A 42 7.22 1.59 11.66
C LYS A 42 8.38 0.66 12.02
N ILE A 43 8.10 -0.43 12.74
CA ILE A 43 9.13 -1.38 13.20
C ILE A 43 9.58 -2.23 12.01
N LYS A 44 8.63 -2.78 11.26
CA LYS A 44 8.90 -3.61 10.07
C LYS A 44 9.16 -2.79 8.81
N LYS A 45 8.91 -1.48 8.85
CA LYS A 45 8.99 -0.56 7.70
C LYS A 45 8.12 -1.04 6.53
N THR A 46 6.91 -1.50 6.86
CA THR A 46 5.94 -2.01 5.89
C THR A 46 4.67 -1.17 5.89
N LEU A 47 4.05 -1.09 4.72
CA LEU A 47 2.76 -0.46 4.49
C LEU A 47 1.76 -1.55 4.12
N THR A 48 0.62 -1.63 4.80
CA THR A 48 -0.41 -2.63 4.51
C THR A 48 -1.62 -1.96 3.89
N SER A 49 -2.17 -2.57 2.84
CA SER A 49 -3.45 -2.20 2.24
C SER A 49 -4.44 -3.33 2.49
N SER A 50 -5.61 -3.04 3.03
CA SER A 50 -6.66 -4.01 3.29
C SER A 50 -7.91 -3.68 2.49
N CYS A 51 -8.41 -4.64 1.73
CA CYS A 51 -9.58 -4.48 0.87
C CYS A 51 -10.50 -5.69 0.96
N ARG A 52 -11.74 -5.54 0.51
CA ARG A 52 -12.73 -6.60 0.49
C ARG A 52 -13.05 -7.04 -0.94
N GLY A 53 -12.75 -8.29 -1.25
CA GLY A 53 -13.07 -8.95 -2.52
C GLY A 53 -14.19 -9.97 -2.32
N GLY A 54 -15.43 -9.58 -2.65
CA GLY A 54 -16.61 -10.42 -2.40
C GLY A 54 -16.82 -10.73 -0.92
N ALA A 55 -16.78 -12.02 -0.56
CA ALA A 55 -16.95 -12.50 0.82
C ALA A 55 -15.65 -12.56 1.63
N ARG A 56 -14.48 -12.31 1.00
CA ARG A 56 -13.17 -12.40 1.66
C ARG A 56 -12.56 -11.04 1.87
N ASN A 57 -11.74 -10.93 2.90
CA ASN A 57 -10.87 -9.78 3.09
C ASN A 57 -9.45 -10.14 2.63
N HIS A 58 -8.81 -9.19 1.99
CA HIS A 58 -7.46 -9.31 1.50
C HIS A 58 -6.59 -8.25 2.16
N THR A 59 -5.34 -8.63 2.47
CA THR A 59 -4.34 -7.70 2.98
C THR A 59 -3.07 -7.86 2.16
N ASP A 60 -2.69 -6.78 1.47
CA ASP A 60 -1.44 -6.65 0.75
C ASP A 60 -0.42 -5.92 1.62
N VAL A 61 0.78 -6.49 1.72
CA VAL A 61 1.92 -5.94 2.47
C VAL A 61 2.96 -5.43 1.49
N TRP A 62 3.26 -4.15 1.59
CA TRP A 62 4.19 -3.43 0.76
C TRP A 62 5.44 -3.06 1.56
N LYS A 63 6.61 -3.08 0.90
CA LYS A 63 7.88 -2.57 1.48
C LYS A 63 8.61 -1.69 0.48
N TYR A 64 9.47 -0.82 0.98
CA TYR A 64 10.42 -0.12 0.12
C TYR A 64 11.66 -0.98 -0.14
N ASP A 65 12.06 -1.08 -1.41
CA ASP A 65 13.35 -1.64 -1.80
C ASP A 65 14.49 -0.60 -1.64
N LYS A 66 15.74 -1.05 -1.77
CA LYS A 66 16.96 -0.21 -1.75
C LYS A 66 16.89 0.95 -2.74
N ASN A 67 16.18 0.77 -3.84
CA ASN A 67 15.94 1.79 -4.86
C ASN A 67 14.78 2.75 -4.54
N LYS A 68 14.26 2.74 -3.30
CA LYS A 68 13.11 3.55 -2.84
C LYS A 68 11.81 3.32 -3.64
N LYS A 69 11.69 2.17 -4.30
CA LYS A 69 10.47 1.76 -4.96
C LYS A 69 9.62 0.92 -4.01
N LEU A 70 8.32 1.18 -3.99
CA LEU A 70 7.37 0.36 -3.25
C LEU A 70 7.19 -0.96 -4.01
N ILE A 71 7.39 -2.08 -3.31
CA ILE A 71 7.27 -3.43 -3.87
C ILE A 71 6.31 -4.27 -3.03
N LEU A 72 5.54 -5.13 -3.70
CA LEU A 72 4.65 -6.07 -3.02
C LEU A 72 5.50 -7.15 -2.36
N SER A 73 5.36 -7.29 -1.03
CA SER A 73 6.09 -8.27 -0.25
C SER A 73 5.28 -9.53 0.00
N LYS A 74 3.98 -9.39 0.29
CA LYS A 74 3.10 -10.51 0.61
C LYS A 74 1.65 -10.12 0.42
N THR A 75 0.83 -11.09 0.02
CA THR A 75 -0.62 -10.96 0.05
C THR A 75 -1.21 -12.03 0.95
N GLN A 76 -2.20 -11.67 1.76
CA GLN A 76 -2.96 -12.57 2.62
C GLN A 76 -4.44 -12.45 2.30
N SER A 77 -5.17 -13.56 2.40
CA SER A 77 -6.62 -13.60 2.17
C SER A 77 -7.24 -14.47 3.24
N TYR A 78 -8.32 -13.99 3.86
CA TYR A 78 -9.04 -14.68 4.92
C TYR A 78 -10.55 -14.53 4.77
#